data_AF-A0A455UDF0-F1
#
_entry.id   AF-A0A455UDF0-F1
#
_cell.length_a   1.000
_cell.length_b   1.000
_cell.length_c   1.000
_cell.angle_alpha   90.00
_cell.angle_beta   90.00
_cell.angle_gamma   90.00
#
_symmetry.space_group_name_H-M   'P 1'
#
loop_
_entity.id
_entity.type
_entity.pdbx_description
1 polymer ?
#
loop_
_entity_poly.entity_id
_entity_poly.type
_entity_poly.pdbx_seq_one_letter_code
_entity_poly.pdbx_strand_id
1 'polypeptide(L)'
;MSHLPVIVGMGGINPAGRTSGHQAFRRTVLDALPADQQRQTLEGLAALMRLVKHSENGWHDSTGQSVDAPAQSLRDQVLNHTLIRRNEDPRFSRPRPAR
;
A
#
# COMPACT_ATOMS: atom_id res chain seq x y z
N MET A 1 -33.53 -23.32 -14.29
CA MET A 1 -33.11 -21.93 -13.98
C MET A 1 -31.63 -21.96 -13.63
N SER A 2 -30.80 -21.19 -14.32
CA SER A 2 -29.37 -21.03 -13.97
C SER A 2 -29.22 -19.86 -13.00
N HIS A 3 -28.45 -20.05 -11.93
CA HIS A 3 -28.16 -18.98 -10.97
C HIS A 3 -27.20 -17.95 -11.59
N LEU A 4 -27.45 -16.66 -11.37
CA LEU A 4 -26.54 -15.60 -11.79
C LEU A 4 -25.38 -15.50 -10.79
N PRO A 5 -24.12 -15.69 -11.21
CA PRO A 5 -22.98 -15.45 -10.35
C PRO A 5 -22.86 -13.95 -10.04
N VAL A 6 -22.75 -13.61 -8.76
CA VAL A 6 -22.55 -12.24 -8.27
C VAL A 6 -21.29 -12.17 -7.41
N ILE A 7 -20.53 -11.08 -7.52
CA ILE A 7 -19.35 -10.86 -6.68
C ILE A 7 -19.80 -10.26 -5.35
N VAL A 8 -19.74 -11.05 -4.29
CA VAL A 8 -20.07 -10.62 -2.91
C VAL A 8 -18.84 -10.21 -2.10
N GLY A 9 -17.63 -10.40 -2.65
CA GLY A 9 -16.38 -10.03 -2.00
C GLY A 9 -15.17 -10.19 -2.93
N MET A 10 -14.13 -9.40 -2.66
CA MET A 10 -12.85 -9.41 -3.38
C MET A 10 -11.70 -9.16 -2.40
N GLY A 11 -10.59 -9.87 -2.58
CA GLY A 11 -9.38 -9.72 -1.78
C GLY A 11 -8.12 -10.10 -2.55
N GLY A 12 -6.96 -9.83 -1.97
CA GLY A 12 -5.65 -10.02 -2.60
C GLY A 12 -4.64 -8.93 -2.27
N ILE A 13 -3.38 -9.18 -2.63
CA ILE A 13 -2.24 -8.28 -2.49
C ILE A 13 -1.51 -8.22 -3.84
N ASN A 14 -1.15 -7.01 -4.26
CA ASN A 14 -0.30 -6.78 -5.42
C ASN A 14 0.64 -5.57 -5.16
N PRO A 15 1.45 -5.11 -6.13
CA PRO A 15 2.34 -3.96 -5.93
C PRO A 15 1.64 -2.63 -5.57
N ALA A 16 0.33 -2.51 -5.78
CA ALA A 16 -0.47 -1.36 -5.38
C ALA A 16 -1.06 -1.50 -3.96
N GLY A 17 -0.86 -2.64 -3.28
CA GLY A 17 -1.34 -2.91 -1.93
C GLY A 17 -2.51 -3.90 -1.88
N ARG A 18 -3.42 -3.71 -0.93
CA ARG A 18 -4.59 -4.57 -0.68
C ARG A 18 -5.73 -4.29 -1.66
N THR A 19 -6.30 -5.30 -2.31
CA THR A 19 -7.46 -5.07 -3.19
C THR A 19 -8.78 -4.91 -2.42
N SER A 20 -8.88 -5.51 -1.23
CA SER A 20 -10.05 -5.36 -0.34
C SER A 20 -10.32 -3.90 0.00
N GLY A 21 -11.57 -3.45 -0.10
CA GLY A 21 -11.93 -2.06 0.19
C GLY A 21 -11.35 -1.05 -0.82
N HIS A 22 -11.05 -1.50 -2.04
CA HIS A 22 -10.53 -0.69 -3.15
C HIS A 22 -9.17 -0.01 -2.90
N GLN A 23 -8.38 -0.43 -1.89
CA GLN A 23 -7.14 0.27 -1.53
C GLN A 23 -6.10 0.26 -2.67
N ALA A 24 -5.91 -0.89 -3.31
CA ALA A 24 -5.01 -1.03 -4.46
C ALA A 24 -5.49 -0.21 -5.67
N PHE A 25 -6.81 -0.11 -5.90
CA PHE A 25 -7.36 0.76 -6.93
C PHE A 25 -7.06 2.23 -6.61
N ARG A 26 -7.31 2.66 -5.38
CA ARG A 26 -7.03 4.03 -4.91
C ARG A 26 -5.56 4.40 -5.07
N ARG A 27 -4.62 3.48 -4.82
CA ARG A 27 -3.19 3.72 -5.07
C ARG A 27 -2.88 3.99 -6.54
N THR A 28 -3.56 3.31 -7.47
CA THR A 28 -3.34 3.49 -8.92
C THR A 28 -3.82 4.84 -9.42
N VAL A 29 -4.91 5.37 -8.86
CA VAL A 29 -5.52 6.65 -9.27
C VAL A 29 -5.35 7.76 -8.23
N LEU A 30 -4.30 7.67 -7.40
CA LEU A 30 -4.16 8.45 -6.17
C LEU A 30 -4.40 9.95 -6.36
N ASP A 31 -3.78 10.54 -7.38
CA ASP A 31 -3.83 12.00 -7.60
C ASP A 31 -5.21 12.52 -8.04
N ALA A 32 -6.09 11.62 -8.50
CA ALA A 32 -7.48 11.97 -8.85
C ALA A 32 -8.44 11.88 -7.66
N LEU A 33 -7.98 11.39 -6.50
CA LEU A 33 -8.83 11.20 -5.34
C LEU A 33 -8.95 12.48 -4.49
N PRO A 34 -10.07 12.67 -3.76
CA PRO A 34 -10.16 13.68 -2.71
C PRO A 34 -9.05 13.51 -1.67
N ALA A 35 -8.63 14.62 -1.04
CA ALA A 35 -7.52 14.65 -0.09
C ALA A 35 -7.63 13.61 1.04
N ASP A 36 -8.83 13.41 1.60
CA ASP A 36 -9.05 12.40 2.65
C ASP A 36 -8.84 10.97 2.16
N GLN A 37 -9.24 10.66 0.93
CA GLN A 37 -9.01 9.33 0.37
C GLN A 37 -7.53 9.12 0.02
N GLN A 38 -6.82 10.16 -0.44
CA GLN A 38 -5.37 10.09 -0.61
C GLN A 38 -4.68 9.81 0.73
N ARG A 39 -5.03 10.58 1.76
CA ARG A 39 -4.49 10.43 3.12
C ARG A 39 -4.72 9.02 3.66
N GLN A 40 -5.96 8.52 3.62
CA GLN A 40 -6.29 7.18 4.10
C GLN A 40 -5.54 6.08 3.32
N THR A 41 -5.38 6.25 2.00
CA THR A 41 -4.65 5.29 1.15
C THR A 41 -3.16 5.26 1.52
N LEU A 42 -2.54 6.43 1.72
CA LEU A 42 -1.13 6.54 2.09
C LEU A 42 -0.87 6.00 3.50
N GLU A 43 -1.72 6.32 4.48
CA GLU A 43 -1.68 5.75 5.84
C GLU A 43 -1.78 4.22 5.81
N GLY A 44 -2.74 3.67 5.06
CA GLY A 44 -2.94 2.24 4.93
C GLY A 44 -1.74 1.53 4.27
N LEU A 45 -1.13 2.15 3.27
CA LEU A 45 0.09 1.63 2.64
C LEU A 45 1.30 1.73 3.56
N ALA A 46 1.50 2.84 4.25
CA ALA A 46 2.58 3.01 5.21
C ALA A 46 2.50 1.97 6.34
N ALA A 47 1.29 1.68 6.81
CA ALA A 47 1.05 0.58 7.76
C ALA A 47 1.35 -0.80 7.17
N LEU A 48 0.92 -1.07 5.93
CA LEU A 48 1.20 -2.33 5.24
C LEU A 48 2.70 -2.55 5.00
N MET A 49 3.44 -1.47 4.73
CA MET A 49 4.89 -1.44 4.58
C MET A 49 5.63 -1.47 5.93
N ARG A 50 4.91 -1.47 7.06
CA ARG A 50 5.46 -1.43 8.43
C ARG A 50 6.32 -0.20 8.73
N LEU A 51 6.08 0.91 8.02
CA LEU A 51 6.73 2.19 8.30
C LEU A 51 6.13 2.86 9.54
N VAL A 52 4.83 2.64 9.74
CA VAL A 52 4.08 3.11 10.91
C VAL A 52 3.10 2.06 11.40
N LYS A 53 2.67 2.23 12.65
CA LYS A 53 1.62 1.44 13.29
C LYS A 53 0.65 2.37 13.98
N HIS A 54 -0.64 2.13 13.81
CA HIS A 54 -1.68 2.86 14.55
C HIS A 54 -1.93 2.20 15.91
N SER A 55 -1.99 3.00 16.96
CA SER A 55 -2.31 2.60 18.34
C SER A 55 -3.37 3.55 18.92
N GLU A 56 -3.77 3.34 20.18
CA GLU A 56 -4.68 4.25 20.90
C GLU A 56 -4.09 5.67 21.03
N ASN A 57 -2.76 5.79 21.05
CA ASN A 57 -2.04 7.06 21.15
C ASN A 57 -1.72 7.68 19.79
N GLY A 58 -2.30 7.16 18.70
CA GLY A 58 -2.05 7.61 17.33
C GLY A 58 -1.02 6.76 16.59
N TRP A 59 -0.37 7.36 15.61
CA TRP A 59 0.61 6.69 14.75
C TRP A 59 2.00 6.71 15.37
N HIS A 60 2.71 5.59 15.29
CA HIS A 60 4.09 5.47 15.74
C HIS A 60 4.93 4.79 14.68
N ASP A 61 6.21 5.16 14.58
CA ASP A 61 7.17 4.50 13.69
C ASP A 61 7.70 3.17 14.27
N SER A 62 8.69 2.57 13.61
CA SER A 62 9.34 1.34 14.09
C SER A 62 10.17 1.51 15.37
N THR A 63 10.51 2.75 15.74
CA THR A 63 11.28 3.07 16.96
C THR A 63 10.36 3.40 18.15
N GLY A 64 9.05 3.52 17.91
CA GLY A 64 8.05 3.91 18.90
C GLY A 64 7.83 5.42 19.00
N GLN A 65 8.46 6.21 18.13
CA GLN A 65 8.26 7.66 18.08
C GLN A 65 6.92 8.01 17.43
N SER A 66 6.21 8.99 17.99
CA SER A 66 4.94 9.48 17.44
C SER A 66 5.14 10.11 16.05
N VAL A 67 4.20 9.86 15.14
CA VAL A 67 4.19 10.42 13.78
C VAL A 67 2.83 11.08 13.54
N ASP A 68 2.75 12.40 13.62
CA ASP A 68 1.44 13.09 13.58
C ASP A 68 0.76 13.04 12.20
N ALA A 69 1.53 13.10 11.11
CA ALA A 69 0.99 13.17 9.74
C ALA A 69 1.69 12.17 8.79
N PRO A 70 1.52 10.85 9.00
CA PRO A 70 2.24 9.82 8.24
C PRO A 70 1.99 9.88 6.74
N ALA A 71 0.76 10.25 6.32
CA ALA A 71 0.44 10.41 4.89
C ALA A 71 1.28 11.51 4.21
N GLN A 72 1.69 12.54 4.95
CA GLN A 72 2.51 13.63 4.42
C GLN A 72 4.00 13.29 4.52
N SER A 73 4.46 12.85 5.70
CA SER A 73 5.88 12.60 5.94
C SER A 73 6.43 11.38 5.21
N LEU A 74 5.59 10.37 4.94
CA LEU A 74 6.00 9.12 4.28
C LEU A 74 5.54 9.04 2.83
N ARG A 75 4.94 10.11 2.26
CA ARG A 75 4.35 10.10 0.92
C ARG A 75 5.33 9.57 -0.12
N ASP A 76 6.49 10.20 -0.23
CA ASP A 76 7.46 9.86 -1.28
C ASP A 76 8.00 8.44 -1.10
N GLN A 77 8.25 8.02 0.14
CA GLN A 77 8.67 6.64 0.42
C GLN A 77 7.60 5.63 -0.02
N VAL A 78 6.33 5.85 0.34
CA VAL A 78 5.23 4.98 -0.08
C VAL A 78 5.10 4.95 -1.62
N LEU A 79 5.18 6.10 -2.28
CA LEU A 79 5.01 6.18 -3.73
C LEU A 79 6.15 5.50 -4.48
N ASN A 80 7.39 5.71 -4.07
CA ASN A 80 8.58 5.15 -4.71
C ASN A 80 8.72 3.64 -4.50
N HIS A 81 8.12 3.08 -3.45
CA HIS A 81 8.19 1.66 -3.09
C HIS A 81 6.90 0.88 -3.38
N THR A 82 6.03 1.41 -4.24
CA THR A 82 4.80 0.75 -4.71
C THR A 82 4.71 0.82 -6.25
N LEU A 83 3.75 0.07 -6.83
CA LEU A 83 3.61 -0.09 -8.30
C LEU A 83 4.87 -0.70 -8.95
N ILE A 84 5.01 -0.47 -10.27
CA ILE A 84 6.15 -0.91 -11.07
C ILE A 84 7.37 -0.08 -10.70
N ARG A 85 8.46 -0.76 -10.35
CA ARG A 85 9.73 -0.17 -9.95
C ARG A 85 10.86 -1.18 -10.14
N ARG A 86 12.10 -0.76 -9.89
CA ARG A 86 13.26 -1.68 -9.91
C ARG A 86 13.15 -2.73 -8.81
N ASN A 87 13.73 -3.91 -9.03
CA ASN A 87 13.84 -4.91 -7.98
C ASN A 87 14.73 -4.37 -6.85
N GLU A 88 14.16 -4.30 -5.64
CA GLU A 88 14.84 -3.75 -4.46
C GLU A 88 15.68 -4.80 -3.73
N ASP A 89 15.25 -6.06 -3.79
CA ASP A 89 15.96 -7.16 -3.19
C ASP A 89 16.99 -7.71 -4.19
N PRO A 90 18.30 -7.67 -3.86
CA PRO A 90 19.35 -8.21 -4.71
C PRO A 90 19.15 -9.69 -5.07
N ARG A 91 18.45 -10.46 -4.22
CA ARG A 91 18.13 -11.87 -4.47
C ARG A 91 17.27 -12.08 -5.73
N PHE A 92 16.49 -11.07 -6.13
CA PHE A 92 15.67 -11.10 -7.35
C PHE A 92 16.29 -10.31 -8.52
N SER A 93 17.51 -9.80 -8.36
CA SER A 93 18.16 -8.94 -9.36
C SER A 93 19.18 -9.66 -10.25
N ARG A 94 19.63 -10.86 -9.85
CA ARG A 94 20.55 -11.66 -10.67
C ARG A 94 19.77 -12.52 -11.67
N PRO A 95 20.06 -12.42 -12.98
CA PRO A 95 19.53 -13.38 -13.94
C PRO A 95 20.06 -14.77 -13.58
N ARG A 96 19.16 -15.76 -13.58
CA ARG A 96 19.55 -17.18 -13.44
C ARG A 96 20.53 -17.50 -14.57
N PRO A 97 21.69 -18.14 -14.29
CA PRO A 97 22.60 -18.52 -15.37
C PRO A 97 21.84 -19.36 -16.39
N ALA A 98 22.06 -19.06 -17.68
CA ALA A 98 21.48 -19.82 -18.77
C ALA A 98 21.86 -21.30 -18.58
N ARG A 99 20.85 -22.19 -18.69
CA ARG A 99 21.08 -23.63 -18.73
C ARG A 99 21.61 -24.02 -20.10
#